data_AF-A0A432TBK5-F1
#
_entry.id   AF-A0A432TBK5-F1
#
_cell.length_a   1.000
_cell.length_b   1.000
_cell.length_c   1.000
_cell.angle_alpha   90.00
_cell.angle_beta   90.00
_cell.angle_gamma   90.00
#
_symmetry.space_group_name_H-M   'P 1'
#
loop_
_entity.id
_entity.type
_entity.pdbx_description
1 polymer ?
#
loop_
_entity_poly.entity_id
_entity_poly.type
_entity_poly.pdbx_seq_one_letter_code
_entity_poly.pdbx_strand_id
1 'polypeptide(L)'
;MKKLTIEDKTFNLKDIKQLYPAAVVKTGYEDETTEMSMEWIDTESKGRVEIVGYGLFVVIDEETKHSFIFKKREDLDALIVEISQQLV
;
A
#
# COMPACT_ATOMS: atom_id res chain seq x y z
N MET A 1 -17.77 -17.03 1.18
CA MET A 1 -16.44 -16.52 0.73
C MET A 1 -16.14 -15.27 1.53
N LYS A 2 -14.97 -15.17 2.17
CA LYS A 2 -14.57 -13.94 2.88
C LYS A 2 -14.27 -12.84 1.84
N LYS A 3 -14.72 -11.62 2.13
CA LYS A 3 -14.52 -10.43 1.30
C LYS A 3 -13.74 -9.40 2.10
N LEU A 4 -13.01 -8.54 1.41
CA LEU A 4 -12.30 -7.41 1.98
C LEU A 4 -12.82 -6.14 1.33
N THR A 5 -13.27 -5.19 2.14
CA THR A 5 -13.70 -3.88 1.68
C THR A 5 -12.66 -2.85 2.08
N ILE A 6 -12.22 -2.06 1.10
CA ILE A 6 -11.27 -0.96 1.26
C ILE A 6 -11.88 0.25 0.55
N GLU A 7 -12.15 1.31 1.31
CA GLU A 7 -12.90 2.48 0.84
C GLU A 7 -14.23 2.08 0.15
N ASP A 8 -14.40 2.39 -1.13
CA ASP A 8 -15.59 2.08 -1.92
C ASP A 8 -15.48 0.76 -2.71
N LYS A 9 -14.39 0.00 -2.55
CA LYS A 9 -14.11 -1.22 -3.31
C LYS A 9 -14.22 -2.48 -2.45
N THR A 10 -14.73 -3.55 -3.06
CA THR A 10 -14.86 -4.86 -2.41
C THR A 10 -14.14 -5.93 -3.23
N PHE A 11 -13.28 -6.69 -2.57
CA PHE A 11 -12.45 -7.75 -3.14
C PHE A 11 -12.85 -9.10 -2.56
N ASN A 12 -12.85 -10.15 -3.37
CA ASN A 12 -12.89 -11.51 -2.81
C ASN A 12 -11.47 -11.88 -2.39
N LEU A 13 -11.28 -12.34 -1.16
CA LEU A 13 -9.94 -12.69 -0.65
C LEU A 13 -9.25 -13.78 -1.45
N LYS A 14 -10.00 -14.64 -2.15
CA LYS A 14 -9.45 -15.69 -3.00
C LYS A 14 -8.81 -15.16 -4.29
N ASP A 15 -9.21 -13.97 -4.72
CA ASP A 15 -8.75 -13.35 -5.95
C ASP A 15 -7.51 -12.47 -5.68
N ILE A 16 -7.18 -12.21 -4.41
CA ILE A 16 -6.03 -11.38 -4.03
C ILE A 16 -4.76 -12.25 -4.04
N LYS A 17 -3.85 -11.96 -4.97
CA LYS A 17 -2.51 -12.56 -5.04
C LYS A 17 -1.58 -11.96 -3.99
N GLN A 18 -1.62 -10.64 -3.81
CA GLN A 18 -0.83 -9.94 -2.79
C GLN A 18 -1.60 -8.76 -2.20
N LEU A 19 -1.43 -8.54 -0.90
CA LEU A 19 -1.92 -7.37 -0.16
C LEU A 19 -0.78 -6.86 0.69
N TYR A 20 -0.25 -5.67 0.39
CA TYR A 20 0.91 -5.14 1.12
C TYR A 20 0.87 -3.62 1.28
N PRO A 21 1.35 -3.09 2.41
CA PRO A 21 1.64 -1.68 2.56
C PRO A 21 3.04 -1.34 2.01
N ALA A 22 3.19 -0.15 1.42
CA ALA A 22 4.48 0.37 0.98
C ALA A 22 4.51 1.90 1.02
N ALA A 23 5.71 2.47 1.18
CA ALA A 23 5.92 3.89 0.93
C ALA A 23 6.09 4.12 -0.57
N VAL A 24 5.56 5.23 -1.06
CA VAL A 24 5.75 5.70 -2.42
C VAL A 24 6.87 6.74 -2.41
N VAL A 25 7.96 6.46 -3.11
CA VAL A 25 9.15 7.32 -3.14
C VAL A 25 9.46 7.78 -4.56
N LYS A 26 9.99 9.00 -4.70
CA LYS A 26 10.49 9.48 -5.99
C LYS A 26 11.80 8.82 -6.36
N THR A 27 11.96 8.48 -7.63
CA THR A 27 13.18 7.86 -8.18
C THR A 27 14.17 8.87 -8.76
N GLY A 28 13.85 10.17 -8.74
CA GLY A 28 14.75 11.26 -9.17
C GLY A 28 14.78 11.50 -10.68
N TYR A 29 14.03 10.73 -11.48
CA TYR A 29 13.79 10.97 -12.90
C TYR A 29 12.34 11.42 -13.09
N GLU A 30 12.14 12.71 -13.40
CA GLU A 30 10.81 13.32 -13.55
C GLU A 30 9.87 13.05 -12.35
N ASP A 31 8.60 12.74 -12.63
CA ASP A 31 7.55 12.40 -11.65
C ASP A 31 7.44 10.89 -11.39
N GLU A 32 8.46 10.11 -11.76
CA GLU A 32 8.45 8.66 -11.53
C GLU A 32 8.52 8.33 -10.03
N THR A 33 7.67 7.39 -9.64
CA THR A 33 7.58 6.90 -8.26
C THR A 33 7.72 5.39 -8.23
N THR A 34 8.26 4.87 -7.12
CA THR A 34 8.35 3.44 -6.87
C THR A 34 7.86 3.09 -5.47
N GLU A 35 7.47 1.83 -5.29
CA GLU A 35 6.96 1.27 -4.04
C GLU A 35 8.13 0.65 -3.27
N MET A 36 8.33 1.10 -2.02
CA MET A 36 9.37 0.59 -1.13
C MET A 36 8.73 0.04 0.14
N SER A 37 9.28 -1.06 0.67
CA SER A 37 8.75 -1.65 1.90
C SER A 37 8.86 -0.68 3.08
N MET A 38 7.83 -0.67 3.92
CA MET A 38 7.79 0.18 5.12
C MET A 38 8.95 -0.11 6.08
N GLU A 39 9.33 -1.39 6.21
CA GLU A 39 10.46 -1.80 7.05
C GLU A 39 11.79 -1.20 6.56
N TRP A 40 12.04 -1.24 5.26
CA TRP A 40 13.25 -0.65 4.68
C TRP A 40 13.26 0.86 4.88
N ILE A 41 12.09 1.50 4.75
CA ILE A 41 11.95 2.94 5.02
C ILE A 41 12.32 3.27 6.47
N ASP A 42 11.85 2.48 7.42
CA ASP A 42 12.07 2.73 8.85
C ASP A 42 13.53 2.47 9.30
N THR A 43 14.24 1.57 8.62
CA THR A 43 15.58 1.12 9.02
C THR A 43 16.71 1.76 8.21
N GLU A 44 16.55 1.82 6.89
CA GLU A 44 17.64 2.06 5.94
C GLU A 44 17.50 3.37 5.16
N SER A 45 16.30 3.97 5.10
CA SER A 45 16.09 5.14 4.23
C SER A 45 16.90 6.35 4.64
N LYS A 46 17.05 6.67 5.94
CA LYS A 46 17.85 7.79 6.52
C LYS A 46 18.09 8.98 5.57
N GLY A 47 17.04 9.52 4.94
CA GLY A 47 17.09 10.68 4.03
C GLY A 47 17.61 10.43 2.60
N ARG A 48 17.78 9.18 2.18
CA ARG A 48 18.24 8.76 0.84
C ARG A 48 17.14 8.82 -0.22
N VAL A 49 15.88 8.89 0.19
CA VAL A 49 14.71 8.89 -0.70
C VAL A 49 13.71 9.96 -0.28
N GLU A 50 13.04 10.58 -1.25
CA GLU A 50 11.93 11.50 -1.00
C GLU A 50 10.63 10.69 -0.98
N ILE A 51 10.01 10.58 0.20
CA ILE A 51 8.70 9.95 0.35
C ILE A 51 7.63 10.94 -0.09
N VAL A 52 6.82 10.54 -1.05
CA VAL A 52 5.70 11.33 -1.59
C VAL A 52 4.33 10.81 -1.17
N GLY A 53 4.28 9.61 -0.59
CA GLY A 53 3.06 9.06 -0.02
C GLY A 53 3.27 7.67 0.59
N TYR A 54 2.17 7.11 1.07
CA TYR A 54 2.08 5.79 1.68
C TYR A 54 0.87 5.09 1.10
N GLY A 55 0.98 3.81 0.78
CA GLY A 55 -0.07 3.11 0.06
C GLY A 55 -0.34 1.70 0.58
N LEU A 56 -1.60 1.28 0.43
CA LEU A 56 -1.98 -0.13 0.47
C LEU A 56 -2.24 -0.60 -0.95
N PHE A 57 -1.60 -1.71 -1.33
CA PHE A 57 -1.64 -2.24 -2.68
C PHE A 57 -2.31 -3.61 -2.67
N VAL A 58 -3.32 -3.76 -3.54
CA VAL A 58 -4.06 -5.01 -3.76
C VAL A 58 -3.74 -5.50 -5.16
N VAL A 59 -2.98 -6.58 -5.26
CA VAL A 59 -2.62 -7.24 -6.52
C VAL A 59 -3.57 -8.42 -6.72
N ILE A 60 -4.35 -8.38 -7.80
CA ILE A 60 -5.25 -9.47 -8.20
C ILE A 60 -4.50 -10.43 -9.13
N ASP A 61 -3.86 -9.88 -10.16
CA ASP A 61 -3.04 -10.61 -11.13
C ASP A 61 -1.89 -9.72 -11.66
N GLU A 62 -1.27 -10.10 -12.77
CA GLU A 62 -0.13 -9.36 -13.34
C GLU A 62 -0.50 -8.01 -13.96
N GLU A 63 -1.77 -7.83 -14.36
CA GLU A 63 -2.26 -6.63 -15.04
C GLU A 63 -3.13 -5.77 -14.11
N THR A 64 -3.68 -6.37 -13.04
CA THR A 64 -4.66 -5.76 -12.17
C THR A 64 -4.08 -5.50 -10.78
N LYS A 65 -3.70 -4.24 -10.55
CA LYS A 65 -3.31 -3.70 -9.24
C LYS A 65 -4.19 -2.52 -8.86
N HIS A 66 -4.71 -2.53 -7.64
CA HIS A 66 -5.38 -1.39 -7.04
C HIS A 66 -4.51 -0.77 -5.96
N SER A 67 -4.42 0.56 -5.97
CA SER A 67 -3.59 1.32 -5.05
C SER A 67 -4.46 2.32 -4.30
N PHE A 68 -4.32 2.34 -2.97
CA PHE A 68 -4.95 3.30 -2.08
C PHE A 68 -3.84 4.13 -1.44
N ILE A 69 -3.65 5.36 -1.94
CA ILE A 69 -2.48 6.19 -1.61
C ILE A 69 -2.89 7.35 -0.70
N PHE A 70 -2.14 7.53 0.37
CA PHE A 70 -2.30 8.53 1.40
C PHE A 70 -1.07 9.43 1.47
N LYS A 71 -1.28 10.68 1.87
CA LYS A 71 -0.17 11.62 2.09
C LYS A 71 0.54 11.38 3.41
N LYS A 72 -0.17 10.85 4.41
CA LYS A 72 0.33 10.64 5.76
C LYS A 72 0.36 9.15 6.07
N ARG A 73 1.35 8.73 6.86
CA ARG A 73 1.50 7.34 7.29
C ARG A 73 0.37 6.93 8.21
N GLU A 74 -0.08 7.84 9.06
CA GLU A 74 -1.14 7.61 10.04
C GLU A 74 -2.47 7.22 9.37
N ASP A 75 -2.74 7.77 8.17
CA ASP A 75 -3.93 7.43 7.40
C ASP A 75 -3.86 5.99 6.85
N LEU A 76 -2.67 5.56 6.38
CA LEU A 76 -2.42 4.17 5.99
C LEU A 76 -2.54 3.23 7.20
N ASP A 77 -1.95 3.60 8.33
CA ASP A 77 -1.99 2.78 9.55
C ASP A 77 -3.44 2.61 10.04
N ALA A 78 -4.26 3.67 9.98
CA ALA A 78 -5.68 3.60 10.29
C ALA A 78 -6.43 2.62 9.37
N LEU A 79 -6.15 2.67 8.06
CA LEU A 79 -6.72 1.72 7.11
C LEU A 79 -6.26 0.27 7.41
N ILE A 80 -4.99 0.06 7.75
CA ILE A 80 -4.46 -1.27 8.11
C ILE A 80 -5.20 -1.85 9.32
N VAL A 81 -5.48 -1.02 10.33
CA VAL A 81 -6.29 -1.43 11.48
C VAL A 81 -7.70 -1.82 11.04
N GLU A 82 -8.36 -1.01 10.20
CA GLU A 82 -9.69 -1.31 9.67
C GLU A 82 -9.74 -2.64 8.91
N ILE A 83 -8.83 -2.86 7.96
CA ILE A 83 -8.79 -4.11 7.18
C ILE A 83 -8.48 -5.32 8.05
N SER A 84 -7.63 -5.15 9.08
CA SER A 84 -7.27 -6.26 9.96
C SER A 84 -8.49 -6.83 10.69
N GLN A 85 -9.45 -5.98 11.07
CA GLN A 85 -10.69 -6.39 11.72
C GLN A 85 -11.60 -7.22 10.80
N GLN A 86 -11.46 -7.06 9.48
CA GLN A 86 -12.23 -7.83 8.48
C GLN A 86 -11.61 -9.20 8.16
N LEU A 87 -10.31 -9.36 8.43
CA LEU A 87 -9.56 -10.58 8.10
C LEU A 87 -9.64 -11.66 9.18
N VAL A 88 -9.88 -11.27 10.44
CA VAL A 88 -10.09 -12.17 11.58
C VAL A 88 -11.26 -13.13 11.33
#